data_AF-A0A7Z1PCD3-F1
#
_entry.id   AF-A0A7Z1PCD3-F1
#
_cell.length_a   1.000
_cell.length_b   1.000
_cell.length_c   1.000
_cell.angle_alpha   90.00
_cell.angle_beta   90.00
_cell.angle_gamma   90.00
#
_symmetry.space_group_name_H-M   'P 1'
#
loop_
_entity.id
_entity.type
_entity.pdbx_description
1 polymer ?
#
loop_
_entity_poly.entity_id
_entity_poly.type
_entity_poly.pdbx_seq_one_letter_code
_entity_poly.pdbx_strand_id
1 'polypeptide(L)'
;LLSDWLQQTAPAKEWGISHRAGWFRGAYIMPDGEVIGEPENPVMFNGGSAAASGYTVSGTPESWRDSVARLAGGNPMMMLGVAASLAAPLIGLVNADGFGVHLFDNSTAGKTTTADIAASVWGYPDLLRLTWYGTALGIANEAEAHNDSLLPMDEIGQGTSAKDVATSAYTLFNGAGKLQGAKEGGNRELRRWRTVAISTGEKDVETFL
;
A
#
# COMPACT_ATOMS: atom_id res chain seq x y z
N LEU A 1 -4.50 6.32 43.96
CA LEU A 1 -3.29 7.09 44.36
C LEU A 1 -2.22 7.21 43.25
N LEU A 2 -1.83 6.15 42.52
CA LEU A 2 -1.01 6.30 41.29
C LEU A 2 -1.86 6.51 40.02
N SER A 3 -2.95 5.76 39.87
CA SER A 3 -3.93 5.91 38.78
C SER A 3 -4.49 7.33 38.69
N ASP A 4 -4.85 7.90 39.84
CA ASP A 4 -5.46 9.22 39.93
C ASP A 4 -4.42 10.32 39.67
N TRP A 5 -3.18 10.12 40.11
CA TRP A 5 -2.06 11.02 39.81
C TRP A 5 -1.74 11.03 38.30
N LEU A 6 -1.72 9.85 37.65
CA LEU A 6 -1.53 9.74 36.20
C LEU A 6 -2.68 10.38 35.41
N GLN A 7 -3.92 10.34 35.91
CA GLN A 7 -5.08 10.96 35.27
C GLN A 7 -5.21 12.47 35.53
N GLN A 8 -4.70 12.97 36.66
CA GLN A 8 -4.82 14.38 37.07
C GLN A 8 -3.63 15.24 36.63
N THR A 9 -2.51 14.64 36.24
CA THR A 9 -1.40 15.37 35.63
C THR A 9 -1.83 15.76 34.21
N ALA A 10 -1.91 17.05 33.92
CA ALA A 10 -2.37 17.62 32.64
C ALA A 10 -1.78 16.83 31.45
N PRO A 11 -2.55 16.57 30.38
CA PRO A 11 -2.15 15.63 29.37
C PRO A 11 -0.79 16.02 28.80
N ALA A 12 0.16 15.10 28.93
CA ALA A 12 1.29 15.02 28.03
C ALA A 12 0.73 15.10 26.60
N LYS A 13 1.16 16.11 25.84
CA LYS A 13 0.98 16.32 24.38
C LYS A 13 -0.01 15.35 23.71
N GLU A 14 -1.16 15.82 23.22
CA GLU A 14 -2.14 14.95 22.54
C GLU A 14 -1.54 14.25 21.29
N TRP A 15 -1.67 12.93 21.21
CA TRP A 15 -1.21 12.13 20.08
C TRP A 15 -2.37 11.71 19.18
N GLY A 16 -2.17 11.75 17.87
CA GLY A 16 -3.03 11.07 16.91
C GLY A 16 -2.52 9.65 16.67
N ILE A 17 -3.38 8.65 16.79
CA ILE A 17 -3.04 7.28 16.43
C ILE A 17 -3.69 6.97 15.09
N SER A 18 -2.89 6.57 14.09
CA SER A 18 -3.39 6.05 12.83
C SER A 18 -3.12 4.55 12.74
N HIS A 19 -4.11 3.79 12.27
CA HIS A 19 -3.97 2.35 12.00
C HIS A 19 -3.61 2.04 10.55
N ARG A 20 -3.56 3.07 9.68
CA ARG A 20 -3.26 2.98 8.25
C ARG A 20 -2.21 4.01 7.85
N ALA A 21 -1.48 3.73 6.79
CA ALA A 21 -0.60 4.71 6.16
C ALA A 21 -1.40 5.79 5.41
N GLY A 22 -0.71 6.72 4.79
CA GLY A 22 -1.29 7.78 3.97
C GLY A 22 -1.51 9.08 4.72
N TRP A 23 -2.41 9.92 4.22
CA TRP A 23 -2.61 11.26 4.76
C TRP A 23 -3.34 11.24 6.10
N PHE A 24 -2.74 11.85 7.11
CA PHE A 24 -3.30 11.96 8.45
C PHE A 24 -2.84 13.23 9.14
N ARG A 25 -3.80 14.07 9.57
CA ARG A 25 -3.57 15.31 10.33
C ARG A 25 -2.51 16.24 9.73
N GLY A 26 -2.51 16.41 8.40
CA GLY A 26 -1.61 17.32 7.70
C GLY A 26 -0.22 16.74 7.35
N ALA A 27 0.07 15.50 7.73
CA ALA A 27 1.28 14.79 7.33
C ALA A 27 0.94 13.51 6.54
N TYR A 28 1.95 12.94 5.89
CA TYR A 28 1.88 11.67 5.19
C TYR A 28 2.62 10.59 5.99
N ILE A 29 1.92 9.51 6.34
CA ILE A 29 2.51 8.35 7.01
C ILE A 29 2.91 7.34 5.93
N MET A 30 4.18 6.97 5.89
CA MET A 30 4.71 5.93 5.02
C MET A 30 4.35 4.53 5.55
N PRO A 31 4.30 3.49 4.70
CA PRO A 31 3.97 2.12 5.13
C PRO A 31 4.96 1.48 6.13
N ASP A 32 6.18 2.01 6.22
CA ASP A 32 7.18 1.66 7.24
C ASP A 32 7.03 2.44 8.56
N GLY A 33 6.12 3.43 8.59
CA GLY A 33 5.84 4.29 9.73
C GLY A 33 6.60 5.61 9.74
N GLU A 34 7.45 5.91 8.75
CA GLU A 34 8.05 7.24 8.61
C GLU A 34 6.94 8.29 8.40
N VAL A 35 7.10 9.48 8.99
CA VAL A 35 6.15 10.59 8.85
C VAL A 35 6.80 11.71 8.05
N ILE A 36 6.23 12.01 6.90
CA ILE A 36 6.67 13.09 6.00
C ILE A 36 5.78 14.31 6.22
N GLY A 37 6.40 15.45 6.53
CA GLY A 37 5.72 16.72 6.81
C GLY A 37 5.54 16.99 8.30
N GLU A 38 4.77 18.03 8.62
CA GLU A 38 4.53 18.49 10.00
C GLU A 38 3.06 18.26 10.37
N PRO A 39 2.73 17.21 11.14
CA PRO A 39 1.35 16.97 11.54
C PRO A 39 0.91 17.98 12.61
N GLU A 40 -0.39 18.29 12.65
CA GLU A 40 -0.99 19.21 13.64
C GLU A 40 -0.70 18.78 15.10
N ASN A 41 -0.66 17.47 15.32
CA ASN A 41 -0.32 16.82 16.58
C ASN A 41 0.62 15.64 16.28
N PRO A 42 1.52 15.25 17.20
CA PRO A 42 2.34 14.05 17.03
C PRO A 42 1.51 12.84 16.64
N VAL A 43 2.01 12.08 15.68
CA VAL A 43 1.33 10.90 15.15
C VAL A 43 2.08 9.65 15.56
N MET A 44 1.33 8.63 15.97
CA MET A 44 1.82 7.28 16.14
C MET A 44 1.14 6.38 15.13
N PHE A 45 1.94 5.68 14.33
CA PHE A 45 1.45 4.65 13.44
C PHE A 45 1.36 3.33 14.19
N ASN A 46 0.15 2.77 14.26
CA ASN A 46 -0.15 1.46 14.84
C ASN A 46 -0.74 0.54 13.76
N GLY A 47 0.01 0.45 12.66
CA GLY A 47 -0.15 -0.51 11.57
C GLY A 47 1.23 -1.04 11.20
N GLY A 48 1.35 -1.63 10.01
CA GLY A 48 2.64 -2.05 9.48
C GLY A 48 2.50 -2.96 8.27
N SER A 49 3.39 -2.79 7.32
CA SER A 49 3.53 -3.69 6.18
C SER A 49 4.60 -4.75 6.46
N ALA A 50 4.40 -5.96 5.94
CA ALA A 50 5.46 -6.97 5.85
C ALA A 50 6.65 -6.47 5.00
N ALA A 51 6.43 -5.50 4.12
CA ALA A 51 7.44 -4.87 3.26
C ALA A 51 8.12 -3.63 3.89
N ALA A 52 7.89 -3.33 5.18
CA ALA A 52 8.43 -2.14 5.83
C ALA A 52 9.96 -1.97 5.66
N SER A 53 10.72 -3.07 5.68
CA SER A 53 12.18 -3.03 5.49
C SER A 53 12.63 -2.69 4.06
N GLY A 54 11.72 -2.71 3.09
CA GLY A 54 11.99 -2.33 1.71
C GLY A 54 12.01 -0.83 1.48
N TYR A 55 11.37 -0.04 2.35
CA TYR A 55 11.38 1.42 2.29
C TYR A 55 12.77 1.92 2.70
N THR A 56 13.57 2.26 1.69
CA THR A 56 14.98 2.62 1.85
C THR A 56 15.36 3.66 0.82
N VAL A 57 16.29 4.54 1.17
CA VAL A 57 16.80 5.57 0.26
C VAL A 57 18.13 5.12 -0.32
N SER A 58 18.24 5.13 -1.65
CA SER A 58 19.49 4.90 -2.38
C SER A 58 19.65 5.94 -3.49
N GLY A 59 20.74 6.72 -3.42
CA GLY A 59 21.00 7.82 -4.35
C GLY A 59 20.17 9.08 -4.07
N THR A 60 19.88 9.84 -5.13
CA THR A 60 19.07 11.07 -5.11
C THR A 60 17.95 11.01 -6.17
N PRO A 61 16.91 11.85 -6.06
CA PRO A 61 15.88 11.95 -7.11
C PRO A 61 16.44 12.23 -8.51
N GLU A 62 17.47 13.06 -8.63
CA GLU A 62 18.14 13.35 -9.91
C GLU A 62 18.83 12.10 -10.44
N SER A 63 19.53 11.37 -9.58
CA SER A 63 20.19 10.12 -10.00
C SER A 63 19.18 9.06 -10.43
N TRP A 64 18.03 8.94 -9.74
CA TRP A 64 16.96 8.02 -10.13
C TRP A 64 16.33 8.43 -11.47
N ARG A 65 16.07 9.73 -11.66
CA ARG A 65 15.56 10.27 -12.93
C ARG A 65 16.51 9.98 -14.08
N ASP A 66 17.80 10.25 -13.90
CA ASP A 66 18.81 10.16 -14.96
C ASP A 66 19.28 8.71 -15.22
N SER A 67 18.94 7.77 -14.34
CA SER A 67 19.25 6.34 -14.50
C SER A 67 18.03 5.48 -14.78
N VAL A 68 17.07 5.39 -13.85
CA VAL A 68 15.89 4.52 -13.93
C VAL A 68 14.81 5.14 -14.82
N ALA A 69 14.35 6.35 -14.50
CA ALA A 69 13.23 6.97 -15.21
C ALA A 69 13.55 7.23 -16.69
N ARG A 70 14.80 7.62 -16.98
CA ARG A 70 15.29 7.83 -18.35
C ARG A 70 15.14 6.56 -19.19
N LEU A 71 15.38 5.37 -18.62
CA LEU A 71 15.25 4.09 -19.34
C LEU A 71 13.79 3.68 -19.55
N ALA A 72 12.88 4.12 -18.69
CA ALA A 72 11.43 3.91 -18.87
C ALA A 72 10.85 4.78 -20.01
N GLY A 73 11.52 5.88 -20.36
CA GLY A 73 11.07 6.81 -21.39
C GLY A 73 10.83 6.15 -22.75
N GLY A 74 9.62 6.30 -23.30
CA GLY A 74 9.22 5.70 -24.57
C GLY A 74 8.69 4.26 -24.46
N ASN A 75 8.74 3.63 -23.29
CA ASN A 75 8.06 2.37 -23.01
C ASN A 75 6.73 2.65 -22.28
N PRO A 76 5.56 2.47 -22.92
CA PRO A 76 4.26 2.81 -22.32
C PRO A 76 3.97 2.08 -21.01
N MET A 77 4.42 0.81 -20.88
CA MET A 77 4.16 0.01 -19.68
C MET A 77 4.98 0.51 -18.49
N MET A 78 6.27 0.77 -18.70
CA MET A 78 7.14 1.30 -17.66
C MET A 78 6.73 2.72 -17.24
N MET A 79 6.37 3.57 -18.22
CA MET A 79 5.83 4.90 -17.96
C MET A 79 4.52 4.84 -17.15
N LEU A 80 3.63 3.90 -17.47
CA LEU A 80 2.41 3.65 -16.69
C LEU A 80 2.73 3.24 -15.25
N GLY A 81 3.71 2.34 -15.05
CA GLY A 81 4.15 1.93 -13.71
C GLY A 81 4.64 3.11 -12.87
N VAL A 82 5.50 3.96 -13.44
CA VAL A 82 5.97 5.19 -12.76
C VAL A 82 4.81 6.14 -12.46
N ALA A 83 3.92 6.37 -13.43
CA ALA A 83 2.77 7.25 -13.25
C ALA A 83 1.83 6.77 -12.15
N ALA A 84 1.52 5.47 -12.12
CA ALA A 84 0.70 4.86 -11.08
C ALA A 84 1.34 5.00 -9.69
N SER A 85 2.66 4.77 -9.59
CA SER A 85 3.43 4.95 -8.35
C SER A 85 3.35 6.39 -7.82
N LEU A 86 3.55 7.38 -8.68
CA LEU A 86 3.49 8.80 -8.31
C LEU A 86 2.04 9.29 -8.05
N ALA A 87 1.05 8.68 -8.68
CA ALA A 87 -0.36 8.99 -8.45
C ALA A 87 -0.86 8.49 -7.09
N ALA A 88 -0.22 7.47 -6.51
CA ALA A 88 -0.67 6.82 -5.29
C ALA A 88 -0.89 7.75 -4.09
N PRO A 89 0.06 8.65 -3.71
CA PRO A 89 -0.19 9.64 -2.66
C PRO A 89 -1.22 10.69 -3.07
N LEU A 90 -1.44 10.94 -4.36
CA LEU A 90 -2.34 11.99 -4.82
C LEU A 90 -3.82 11.63 -4.69
N ILE A 91 -4.18 10.34 -4.82
CA ILE A 91 -5.58 9.89 -4.64
C ILE A 91 -6.13 10.34 -3.28
N GLY A 92 -5.23 10.37 -2.30
CA GLY A 92 -5.48 10.82 -0.94
C GLY A 92 -5.97 12.26 -0.85
N LEU A 93 -5.22 13.14 -1.50
CA LEU A 93 -5.40 14.59 -1.50
C LEU A 93 -6.63 15.02 -2.30
N VAL A 94 -6.89 14.35 -3.43
CA VAL A 94 -8.02 14.70 -4.32
C VAL A 94 -9.30 13.96 -3.96
N ASN A 95 -9.26 13.14 -2.91
CA ASN A 95 -10.35 12.27 -2.48
C ASN A 95 -10.88 11.34 -3.59
N ALA A 96 -9.97 10.78 -4.39
CA ALA A 96 -10.30 9.77 -5.39
C ALA A 96 -10.32 8.36 -4.78
N ASP A 97 -10.96 7.44 -5.48
CA ASP A 97 -10.91 6.02 -5.18
C ASP A 97 -9.53 5.44 -5.54
N GLY A 98 -9.17 4.33 -4.90
CA GLY A 98 -8.03 3.51 -5.30
C GLY A 98 -8.32 2.77 -6.61
N PHE A 99 -7.26 2.33 -7.29
CA PHE A 99 -7.40 1.55 -8.52
C PHE A 99 -6.26 0.54 -8.68
N GLY A 100 -6.45 -0.42 -9.58
CA GLY A 100 -5.44 -1.41 -9.93
C GLY A 100 -5.00 -1.30 -11.38
N VAL A 101 -3.72 -1.53 -11.61
CA VAL A 101 -3.17 -1.82 -12.93
C VAL A 101 -2.69 -3.26 -12.92
N HIS A 102 -3.32 -4.12 -13.71
CA HIS A 102 -2.88 -5.49 -13.88
C HIS A 102 -2.09 -5.67 -15.17
N LEU A 103 -0.82 -6.06 -15.03
CA LEU A 103 0.09 -6.35 -16.11
C LEU A 103 0.05 -7.85 -16.37
N PHE A 104 -0.53 -8.26 -17.50
CA PHE A 104 -0.64 -9.66 -17.88
C PHE A 104 -0.09 -9.92 -19.27
N ASP A 105 0.66 -11.01 -19.40
CA ASP A 105 1.20 -11.57 -20.65
C ASP A 105 1.92 -12.88 -20.31
N ASN A 106 2.40 -13.61 -21.31
CA ASN A 106 3.33 -14.71 -21.12
C ASN A 106 4.59 -14.27 -20.35
N SER A 107 5.28 -15.24 -19.74
CA SER A 107 6.55 -15.03 -19.05
C SER A 107 7.57 -14.26 -19.90
N THR A 108 8.43 -13.45 -19.25
CA THR A 108 9.49 -12.63 -19.88
C THR A 108 9.03 -11.37 -20.63
N ALA A 109 7.76 -10.97 -20.52
CA ALA A 109 7.22 -9.76 -21.17
C ALA A 109 7.56 -8.42 -20.46
N GLY A 110 8.41 -8.40 -19.43
CA GLY A 110 8.78 -7.17 -18.70
C GLY A 110 7.76 -6.68 -17.65
N LYS A 111 6.82 -7.54 -17.25
CA LYS A 111 5.81 -7.25 -16.20
C LYS A 111 6.45 -6.93 -14.86
N THR A 112 7.26 -7.85 -14.34
CA THR A 112 7.98 -7.69 -13.05
C THR A 112 8.91 -6.49 -13.12
N THR A 113 9.64 -6.29 -14.22
CA THR A 113 10.48 -5.09 -14.41
C THR A 113 9.68 -3.79 -14.32
N THR A 114 8.45 -3.76 -14.86
CA THR A 114 7.57 -2.59 -14.74
C THR A 114 7.14 -2.36 -13.29
N ALA A 115 6.76 -3.43 -12.57
CA ALA A 115 6.44 -3.36 -11.15
C ALA A 115 7.66 -2.89 -10.31
N ASP A 116 8.86 -3.33 -10.67
CA ASP A 116 10.10 -2.97 -9.98
C ASP A 116 10.45 -1.49 -10.17
N ILE A 117 10.30 -0.99 -11.39
CA ILE A 117 10.48 0.43 -11.69
C ILE A 117 9.49 1.26 -10.87
N ALA A 118 8.22 0.84 -10.77
CA ALA A 118 7.22 1.53 -9.97
C ALA A 118 7.55 1.51 -8.47
N ALA A 119 7.96 0.36 -7.93
CA ALA A 119 8.36 0.22 -6.53
C ALA A 119 9.65 0.99 -6.20
N SER A 120 10.57 1.14 -7.16
CA SER A 120 11.85 1.84 -6.98
C SER A 120 11.71 3.33 -6.66
N VAL A 121 10.52 3.91 -6.90
CA VAL A 121 10.18 5.27 -6.47
C VAL A 121 10.19 5.40 -4.94
N TRP A 122 9.89 4.31 -4.22
CA TRP A 122 9.69 4.29 -2.78
C TRP A 122 10.78 3.56 -2.00
N GLY A 123 11.53 2.66 -2.64
CA GLY A 123 12.58 1.91 -1.98
C GLY A 123 13.11 0.74 -2.80
N TYR A 124 13.56 -0.32 -2.13
CA TYR A 124 14.18 -1.47 -2.76
C TYR A 124 13.12 -2.46 -3.30
N PRO A 125 12.99 -2.62 -4.63
CA PRO A 125 11.85 -3.34 -5.23
C PRO A 125 11.64 -4.77 -4.74
N ASP A 126 12.71 -5.56 -4.56
CA ASP A 126 12.57 -6.97 -4.17
C ASP A 126 12.01 -7.17 -2.76
N LEU A 127 12.15 -6.16 -1.89
CA LEU A 127 11.57 -6.19 -0.54
C LEU A 127 10.20 -5.53 -0.49
N LEU A 128 9.92 -4.59 -1.42
CA LEU A 128 8.63 -3.91 -1.52
C LEU A 128 7.57 -4.75 -2.22
N ARG A 129 7.97 -5.55 -3.21
CA ARG A 129 7.09 -6.35 -4.04
C ARG A 129 6.53 -7.52 -3.24
N LEU A 130 5.24 -7.47 -2.95
CA LEU A 130 4.51 -8.52 -2.24
C LEU A 130 4.00 -9.57 -3.22
N THR A 131 3.55 -10.73 -2.71
CA THR A 131 2.94 -11.79 -3.52
C THR A 131 1.45 -11.90 -3.25
N TRP A 132 0.68 -12.35 -4.25
CA TRP A 132 -0.71 -12.77 -4.06
C TRP A 132 -0.88 -14.03 -3.22
N TYR A 133 0.22 -14.75 -2.93
CA TYR A 133 0.22 -15.91 -2.05
C TYR A 133 0.05 -15.50 -0.58
N GLY A 134 -1.20 -15.27 -0.18
CA GLY A 134 -1.57 -14.87 1.17
C GLY A 134 -3.05 -15.07 1.46
N THR A 135 -3.44 -14.93 2.72
CA THR A 135 -4.86 -14.95 3.08
C THR A 135 -5.52 -13.63 2.67
N ALA A 136 -6.82 -13.64 2.37
CA ALA A 136 -7.56 -12.40 2.08
C ALA A 136 -7.46 -11.36 3.21
N LEU A 137 -7.31 -11.80 4.47
CA LEU A 137 -7.07 -10.90 5.60
C LEU A 137 -5.65 -10.30 5.57
N GLY A 138 -4.64 -11.10 5.21
CA GLY A 138 -3.26 -10.61 5.04
C GLY A 138 -3.18 -9.55 3.95
N ILE A 139 -3.81 -9.81 2.79
CA ILE A 139 -3.85 -8.85 1.67
C ILE A 139 -4.61 -7.57 2.06
N ALA A 140 -5.71 -7.69 2.81
CA ALA A 140 -6.42 -6.51 3.34
C ALA A 140 -5.56 -5.69 4.31
N ASN A 141 -4.81 -6.34 5.21
CA ASN A 141 -3.89 -5.65 6.11
C ASN A 141 -2.79 -4.91 5.33
N GLU A 142 -2.24 -5.53 4.28
CA GLU A 142 -1.26 -4.86 3.41
C GLU A 142 -1.88 -3.68 2.67
N ALA A 143 -3.12 -3.78 2.23
CA ALA A 143 -3.83 -2.68 1.59
C ALA A 143 -4.07 -1.49 2.57
N GLU A 144 -4.34 -1.77 3.84
CA GLU A 144 -4.41 -0.74 4.88
C GLU A 144 -3.05 -0.10 5.17
N ALA A 145 -2.00 -0.93 5.22
CA ALA A 145 -0.62 -0.46 5.37
C ALA A 145 -0.14 0.36 4.17
N HIS A 146 -0.80 0.25 3.01
CA HIS A 146 -0.53 1.03 1.80
C HIS A 146 -1.67 1.98 1.42
N ASN A 147 -2.47 2.43 2.40
CA ASN A 147 -3.47 3.45 2.16
C ASN A 147 -2.80 4.75 1.67
N ASP A 148 -3.33 5.35 0.60
CA ASP A 148 -2.72 6.45 -0.16
C ASP A 148 -1.27 6.17 -0.63
N SER A 149 -0.91 4.90 -0.85
CA SER A 149 0.43 4.49 -1.29
C SER A 149 0.34 3.43 -2.39
N LEU A 150 1.48 3.15 -3.04
CA LEU A 150 1.61 2.11 -4.05
C LEU A 150 1.63 0.73 -3.36
N LEU A 151 0.84 -0.21 -3.85
CA LEU A 151 0.88 -1.62 -3.44
C LEU A 151 1.34 -2.50 -4.63
N PRO A 152 2.64 -2.83 -4.75
CA PRO A 152 3.12 -3.74 -5.78
C PRO A 152 2.88 -5.20 -5.38
N MET A 153 2.17 -5.95 -6.23
CA MET A 153 1.83 -7.37 -6.03
C MET A 153 2.25 -8.21 -7.25
N ASP A 154 3.05 -9.25 -7.02
CA ASP A 154 3.60 -10.11 -8.07
C ASP A 154 2.87 -11.46 -8.14
N GLU A 155 2.82 -12.00 -9.36
CA GLU A 155 2.36 -13.35 -9.70
C GLU A 155 0.96 -13.73 -9.18
N ILE A 156 -0.07 -13.05 -9.68
CA ILE A 156 -1.45 -13.46 -9.44
C ILE A 156 -1.68 -14.89 -9.96
N GLY A 157 -2.26 -15.75 -9.12
CA GLY A 157 -2.58 -17.13 -9.48
C GLY A 157 -1.49 -18.17 -9.16
N GLN A 158 -0.32 -17.78 -8.65
CA GLN A 158 0.69 -18.74 -8.21
C GLN A 158 0.26 -19.43 -6.91
N GLY A 159 0.21 -20.77 -6.92
CA GLY A 159 0.05 -21.60 -5.71
C GLY A 159 -1.28 -21.44 -4.94
N THR A 160 -2.27 -20.75 -5.50
CA THR A 160 -3.54 -20.40 -4.85
C THR A 160 -4.75 -20.79 -5.71
N SER A 161 -5.88 -21.13 -5.10
CA SER A 161 -7.10 -21.42 -5.86
C SER A 161 -7.61 -20.14 -6.56
N ALA A 162 -8.20 -20.28 -7.75
CA ALA A 162 -8.75 -19.14 -8.48
C ALA A 162 -9.78 -18.34 -7.64
N LYS A 163 -10.57 -19.04 -6.82
CA LYS A 163 -11.54 -18.44 -5.92
C LYS A 163 -10.90 -17.54 -4.84
N ASP A 164 -9.77 -17.96 -4.29
CA ASP A 164 -9.09 -17.18 -3.25
C ASP A 164 -8.42 -15.93 -3.85
N VAL A 165 -7.87 -16.06 -5.05
CA VAL A 165 -7.38 -14.93 -5.86
C VAL A 165 -8.50 -13.93 -6.13
N ALA A 166 -9.64 -14.40 -6.64
CA ALA A 166 -10.81 -13.57 -6.93
C ALA A 166 -11.30 -12.82 -5.69
N THR A 167 -11.43 -13.54 -4.57
CA THR A 167 -11.87 -12.97 -3.30
C THR A 167 -10.91 -11.90 -2.81
N SER A 168 -9.60 -12.13 -2.93
CA SER A 168 -8.58 -11.20 -2.49
C SER A 168 -8.51 -9.97 -3.38
N ALA A 169 -8.54 -10.14 -4.71
CA ALA A 169 -8.58 -9.05 -5.67
C ALA A 169 -9.83 -8.19 -5.47
N TYR A 170 -11.00 -8.82 -5.33
CA TYR A 170 -12.25 -8.13 -5.06
C TYR A 170 -12.21 -7.35 -3.74
N THR A 171 -11.66 -7.95 -2.67
CA THR A 171 -11.50 -7.26 -1.38
C THR A 171 -10.57 -6.06 -1.51
N LEU A 172 -9.41 -6.24 -2.15
CA LEU A 172 -8.42 -5.18 -2.36
C LEU A 172 -9.02 -3.97 -3.07
N PHE A 173 -9.68 -4.19 -4.21
CA PHE A 173 -10.21 -3.11 -5.04
C PHE A 173 -11.50 -2.50 -4.51
N ASN A 174 -12.26 -3.21 -3.68
CA ASN A 174 -13.41 -2.64 -2.97
C ASN A 174 -13.03 -1.64 -1.86
N GLY A 175 -11.77 -1.63 -1.41
CA GLY A 175 -11.31 -0.67 -0.41
C GLY A 175 -11.86 -0.89 1.00
N ALA A 176 -12.37 -2.09 1.31
CA ALA A 176 -12.95 -2.38 2.61
C ALA A 176 -12.77 -3.83 3.06
N GLY A 177 -12.50 -4.00 4.35
CA GLY A 177 -12.38 -5.31 4.98
C GLY A 177 -13.75 -6.00 5.14
N LYS A 178 -13.73 -7.25 5.63
CA LYS A 178 -14.98 -7.94 5.99
C LYS A 178 -15.56 -7.37 7.28
N LEU A 179 -16.89 -7.26 7.34
CA LEU A 179 -17.61 -6.98 8.59
C LEU A 179 -17.33 -8.10 9.60
N GLN A 180 -17.01 -7.71 10.82
CA GLN A 180 -16.72 -8.63 11.92
C GLN A 180 -17.53 -8.24 13.14
N GLY A 181 -18.14 -9.22 13.81
CA GLY A 181 -18.81 -9.00 15.09
C GLY A 181 -17.82 -8.58 16.17
N ALA A 182 -18.25 -7.69 17.07
CA ALA A 182 -17.49 -7.32 18.26
C ALA A 182 -17.80 -8.29 19.42
N LYS A 183 -16.81 -8.53 20.28
CA LYS A 183 -16.94 -9.45 21.43
C LYS A 183 -18.04 -9.02 22.41
N GLU A 184 -18.20 -7.71 22.58
CA GLU A 184 -19.17 -7.10 23.49
C GLU A 184 -20.55 -6.85 22.83
N GLY A 185 -20.78 -7.37 21.62
CA GLY A 185 -21.98 -7.14 20.83
C GLY A 185 -21.82 -6.03 19.78
N GLY A 186 -22.64 -6.08 18.72
CA GLY A 186 -22.50 -5.20 17.56
C GLY A 186 -21.36 -5.63 16.62
N ASN A 187 -20.87 -4.69 15.80
CA ASN A 187 -19.77 -4.91 14.85
C ASN A 187 -18.53 -4.12 15.26
N ARG A 188 -17.35 -4.64 14.92
CA ARG A 188 -16.09 -3.88 14.93
C ARG A 188 -16.16 -2.78 13.89
N GLU A 189 -15.33 -1.77 14.08
CA GLU A 189 -15.13 -0.73 13.07
C GLU A 189 -14.70 -1.36 11.74
N LEU A 190 -15.41 -0.99 10.67
CA LEU A 190 -15.10 -1.47 9.34
C LEU A 190 -13.85 -0.77 8.83
N ARG A 191 -12.81 -1.56 8.59
CA ARG A 191 -11.55 -1.04 8.05
C ARG A 191 -11.69 -0.70 6.57
N ARG A 192 -11.15 0.46 6.19
CA ARG A 192 -11.25 1.02 4.84
C ARG A 192 -9.90 1.56 4.39
N TRP A 193 -9.61 1.36 3.12
CA TRP A 193 -8.40 1.83 2.46
C TRP A 193 -8.72 2.30 1.05
N ARG A 194 -7.81 3.09 0.50
CA ARG A 194 -7.67 3.33 -0.94
C ARG A 194 -6.19 3.25 -1.27
N THR A 195 -5.83 2.48 -2.28
CA THR A 195 -4.44 2.25 -2.67
C THR A 195 -4.36 2.19 -4.19
N VAL A 196 -3.18 2.45 -4.74
CA VAL A 196 -2.91 2.16 -6.15
C VAL A 196 -2.14 0.86 -6.19
N ALA A 197 -2.74 -0.19 -6.73
CA ALA A 197 -2.08 -1.49 -6.84
C ALA A 197 -1.49 -1.68 -8.24
N ILE A 198 -0.26 -2.18 -8.32
CA ILE A 198 0.29 -2.76 -9.54
C ILE A 198 0.36 -4.26 -9.34
N SER A 199 -0.36 -5.01 -10.16
CA SER A 199 -0.42 -6.47 -10.11
C SER A 199 0.22 -7.06 -11.36
N THR A 200 0.91 -8.19 -11.26
CA THR A 200 1.43 -8.93 -12.42
C THR A 200 0.82 -10.33 -12.51
N GLY A 201 0.76 -10.91 -13.72
CA GLY A 201 0.22 -12.25 -13.93
C GLY A 201 0.51 -12.81 -15.31
N GLU A 202 0.26 -14.12 -15.50
CA GLU A 202 0.25 -14.72 -16.84
C GLU A 202 -1.12 -14.64 -17.52
N LYS A 203 -2.17 -14.47 -16.73
CA LYS A 203 -3.57 -14.44 -17.17
C LYS A 203 -4.21 -13.16 -16.69
N ASP A 204 -5.20 -12.70 -17.44
CA ASP A 204 -6.02 -11.57 -17.02
C ASP A 204 -6.80 -11.89 -15.72
N VAL A 205 -7.08 -10.86 -14.92
CA VAL A 205 -7.84 -10.94 -13.67
C VAL A 205 -9.25 -11.51 -13.93
N GLU A 206 -9.87 -11.20 -15.07
CA GLU A 206 -11.18 -11.78 -15.45
C GLU A 206 -11.16 -13.30 -15.54
N THR A 207 -9.99 -13.92 -15.76
CA THR A 207 -9.88 -15.38 -15.76
C THR A 207 -10.07 -15.99 -14.36
N PHE A 208 -9.94 -15.16 -13.32
CA PHE A 208 -10.10 -15.56 -11.93
C PHE A 208 -11.45 -15.14 -11.33
N LEU A 209 -12.11 -14.12 -11.89
CA LEU A 209 -13.42 -13.61 -11.44
C LEU A 209 -14.60 -14.48 -11.91
#